data_AF-A0A182S028-F1
#
_entry.id   AF-A0A182S028-F1
#
_cell.length_a   1.000
_cell.length_b   1.000
_cell.length_c   1.000
_cell.angle_alpha   90.00
_cell.angle_beta   90.00
_cell.angle_gamma   90.00
#
_symmetry.space_group_name_H-M   'P 1'
#
loop_
_entity.id
_entity.type
_entity.pdbx_description
1 polymer ?
#
loop_
_entity_poly.entity_id
_entity_poly.type
_entity_poly.pdbx_seq_one_letter_code
_entity_poly.pdbx_strand_id
1 'polypeptide(L)'
;MATKKLSYFVENENGACRLCTEPDGEEILVQCDECDRWIHLACAKLTVAPSAKEEWLCIKCKAINDQIQEKEKTVNLEATRQSKKIALANLPYFVGKPKDWPRFMKAFEESTKEAGFSQLENLNRLQRFWKGEAERSVRALLLDPMNVPAILTRLEEQVGRPDLVYQEMLKEVLKIKIDGQFKIPELSDALNNLVTNVKAN
;
A
#
# COMPACT_ATOMS: atom_id res chain seq x y z
N MET A 1 5.14 3.53 -37.70
CA MET A 1 3.74 3.37 -38.12
C MET A 1 2.99 4.63 -37.71
N ALA A 2 2.53 5.43 -38.67
CA ALA A 2 1.90 6.72 -38.41
C ALA A 2 0.53 6.50 -37.74
N THR A 3 0.38 6.95 -36.50
CA THR A 3 -0.93 7.07 -35.84
C THR A 3 -1.76 8.08 -36.62
N LYS A 4 -2.69 7.59 -37.44
CA LYS A 4 -3.64 8.42 -38.17
C LYS A 4 -4.44 9.22 -37.13
N LYS A 5 -4.10 10.50 -36.96
CA LYS A 5 -4.80 11.42 -36.07
C LYS A 5 -6.23 11.50 -36.59
N LEU A 6 -7.16 10.80 -35.92
CA LEU A 6 -8.58 10.96 -36.19
C LEU A 6 -8.90 12.43 -35.86
N SER A 7 -9.17 13.23 -36.89
CA SER A 7 -9.70 14.57 -36.71
C SER A 7 -11.14 14.41 -36.19
N TYR A 8 -11.30 14.46 -34.87
CA TYR A 8 -12.61 14.40 -34.21
C TYR A 8 -13.58 15.50 -34.65
N PHE A 9 -13.06 16.55 -35.29
CA PHE A 9 -13.80 17.73 -35.67
C PHE A 9 -13.50 18.14 -37.10
N VAL A 10 -14.47 18.83 -37.70
CA VAL A 10 -14.39 19.42 -39.03
C VAL A 10 -14.49 20.95 -38.93
N GLU A 11 -13.91 21.64 -39.90
CA GLU A 11 -14.17 23.06 -40.13
C GLU A 11 -15.49 23.19 -40.88
N ASN A 12 -16.38 24.05 -40.37
CA ASN A 12 -17.68 24.32 -40.97
C ASN A 12 -17.73 25.80 -41.32
N GLU A 13 -17.82 26.10 -42.62
CA GLU A 13 -17.95 27.47 -43.14
C GLU A 13 -19.41 27.96 -43.10
N ASN A 14 -20.37 27.04 -42.98
CA ASN A 14 -21.81 27.30 -43.03
C ASN A 14 -22.46 27.41 -41.65
N GLY A 15 -21.74 27.12 -40.57
CA GLY A 15 -22.27 27.06 -39.21
C GLY A 15 -21.21 26.87 -38.13
N ALA A 16 -21.62 26.89 -36.87
CA ALA A 16 -20.74 26.76 -35.71
C ALA A 16 -20.46 25.29 -35.34
N CYS A 17 -21.29 24.35 -35.80
CA CYS A 17 -21.13 22.93 -35.48
C CYS A 17 -19.78 22.37 -35.94
N ARG A 18 -19.06 21.68 -35.04
CA ARG A 18 -17.73 21.11 -35.32
C ARG A 18 -17.73 19.61 -35.66
N LEU A 19 -18.90 18.98 -35.79
CA LEU A 19 -19.03 17.56 -36.17
C LEU A 19 -19.58 17.34 -37.58
N CYS A 20 -20.16 18.36 -38.22
CA CYS A 20 -20.66 18.32 -39.59
C CYS A 20 -20.36 19.64 -40.32
N THR A 21 -20.73 19.73 -41.60
CA THR A 21 -20.57 20.93 -42.45
C THR A 21 -21.91 21.56 -42.85
N GLU A 22 -22.99 21.07 -42.24
CA GLU A 22 -24.36 21.57 -42.45
C GLU A 22 -24.52 22.95 -41.77
N PRO A 23 -25.38 23.83 -42.31
CA PRO A 23 -25.70 25.10 -41.66
C PRO A 23 -26.47 24.88 -40.36
N ASP A 24 -26.35 25.84 -39.43
CA ASP A 24 -26.98 25.71 -38.11
C ASP A 24 -28.53 25.76 -38.16
N GLY A 25 -29.11 26.44 -39.15
CA GLY A 25 -30.57 26.46 -39.38
C GLY A 25 -31.40 26.84 -38.16
N GLU A 26 -32.45 26.06 -37.87
CA GLU A 26 -33.24 26.13 -36.63
C GLU A 26 -32.81 25.07 -35.59
N GLU A 27 -31.70 24.35 -35.83
CA GLU A 27 -31.23 23.31 -34.91
C GLU A 27 -30.66 23.93 -33.62
N ILE A 28 -30.93 23.29 -32.49
CA ILE A 28 -30.35 23.72 -31.22
C ILE A 28 -28.91 23.20 -31.15
N LEU A 29 -27.96 24.08 -30.81
CA LEU A 29 -26.57 23.73 -30.53
C LEU A 29 -26.33 23.63 -29.03
N VAL A 30 -25.43 22.72 -28.66
CA VAL A 30 -24.85 22.59 -27.32
C VAL A 30 -23.38 22.97 -27.38
N GLN A 31 -22.92 23.71 -26.38
CA GLN A 31 -21.52 24.06 -26.20
C GLN A 31 -20.85 23.06 -25.26
N CYS A 32 -19.63 22.63 -25.60
CA CYS A 32 -18.81 21.81 -24.72
C CYS A 32 -18.16 22.68 -23.63
N ASP A 33 -18.32 22.30 -22.36
CA ASP A 33 -17.81 23.10 -21.22
C ASP A 33 -16.28 23.14 -21.10
N GLU A 34 -15.57 22.16 -21.67
CA GLU A 34 -14.10 22.12 -21.62
C GLU A 34 -13.37 22.81 -22.79
N CYS A 35 -14.00 22.89 -23.96
CA CYS A 35 -13.30 23.34 -25.17
C CYS A 35 -14.07 24.33 -26.02
N ASP A 36 -15.20 24.81 -25.49
CA ASP A 36 -16.06 25.85 -26.05
C ASP A 36 -16.59 25.58 -27.47
N ARG A 37 -16.45 24.34 -27.97
CA ARG A 37 -16.93 23.95 -29.30
C ARG A 37 -18.43 23.77 -29.29
N TRP A 38 -19.08 24.34 -30.30
CA TRP A 38 -20.50 24.19 -30.57
C TRP A 38 -20.76 22.96 -31.43
N ILE A 39 -21.81 22.22 -31.07
CA ILE A 39 -22.19 20.96 -31.70
C ILE A 39 -23.72 20.90 -31.74
N HIS A 40 -24.33 20.55 -32.88
CA HIS A 40 -25.77 20.30 -32.92
C HIS A 40 -26.19 19.22 -31.93
N LEU A 41 -27.35 19.36 -31.29
CA LEU A 41 -27.92 18.32 -30.44
C LEU A 41 -27.97 16.97 -31.17
N ALA A 42 -28.42 16.96 -32.43
CA ALA A 42 -28.47 15.76 -33.27
C ALA A 42 -27.07 15.14 -33.49
N CYS A 43 -26.06 15.95 -33.81
CA CYS A 43 -24.67 15.49 -33.97
C CYS A 43 -24.06 14.99 -32.66
N ALA A 44 -24.43 15.60 -31.53
CA ALA A 44 -24.08 15.17 -30.18
C ALA A 44 -24.85 13.92 -29.72
N LYS A 45 -25.82 13.44 -30.51
CA LYS A 45 -26.75 12.35 -30.17
C LYS A 45 -27.59 12.65 -28.91
N LEU A 46 -27.96 13.90 -28.74
CA LEU A 46 -28.83 14.39 -27.68
C LEU A 46 -30.22 14.68 -28.24
N THR A 47 -31.24 14.36 -27.47
CA THR A 47 -32.64 14.71 -27.78
C THR A 47 -33.08 16.01 -27.11
N VAL A 48 -32.40 16.40 -26.02
CA VAL A 48 -32.67 17.61 -25.24
C VAL A 48 -31.34 18.24 -24.86
N ALA A 49 -31.28 19.57 -24.86
CA ALA A 49 -30.09 20.30 -24.42
C ALA A 49 -29.87 20.09 -22.92
N PRO A 50 -28.62 19.87 -22.48
CA PRO A 50 -28.29 19.82 -21.05
C PRO A 50 -28.73 21.10 -20.35
N SER A 51 -29.18 20.97 -19.10
CA SER A 51 -29.52 22.15 -18.30
C SER A 51 -28.26 22.92 -17.88
N ALA A 52 -28.42 24.18 -17.48
CA ALA A 52 -27.30 25.02 -17.01
C ALA A 52 -26.56 24.50 -15.75
N LYS A 53 -27.07 23.44 -15.11
CA LYS A 53 -26.44 22.77 -13.96
C LYS A 53 -25.71 21.48 -14.35
N GLU A 54 -25.89 21.02 -15.58
CA GLU A 54 -25.34 19.77 -16.09
C GLU A 54 -24.18 20.09 -17.03
N GLU A 55 -22.98 19.66 -16.62
CA GLU A 55 -21.81 19.77 -17.48
C GLU A 55 -21.94 18.78 -18.64
N TRP A 56 -21.70 19.28 -19.85
CA TRP A 56 -21.68 18.49 -21.06
C TRP A 56 -20.33 18.60 -21.78
N LEU A 57 -19.75 17.44 -22.04
CA LEU A 57 -18.50 17.29 -22.75
C LEU A 57 -18.74 16.69 -24.14
N CYS A 58 -18.10 17.28 -25.15
CA CYS A 58 -18.06 16.70 -26.48
C CYS A 58 -17.36 15.33 -26.48
N ILE A 59 -17.54 14.54 -27.54
CA ILE A 59 -16.98 13.19 -27.68
C ILE A 59 -15.47 13.10 -27.43
N LYS A 60 -14.72 14.15 -27.75
CA LYS A 60 -13.27 14.21 -27.54
C LYS A 60 -12.94 14.51 -26.07
N CYS A 61 -13.56 15.54 -25.51
CA CYS A 61 -13.36 15.96 -24.12
C CYS A 61 -13.78 14.84 -23.16
N LYS A 62 -14.93 14.20 -23.40
CA LYS A 62 -15.37 13.03 -22.64
C LYS A 62 -14.34 11.90 -22.68
N ALA A 63 -13.85 11.53 -23.86
CA ALA A 63 -12.84 10.49 -23.99
C ALA A 63 -11.51 10.85 -23.29
N ILE A 64 -11.13 12.12 -23.26
CA ILE A 64 -9.95 12.60 -22.53
C ILE A 64 -10.20 12.53 -21.02
N ASN A 65 -11.33 13.03 -20.54
CA ASN A 65 -11.69 13.02 -19.13
C ASN A 65 -11.78 11.57 -18.60
N ASP A 66 -12.44 10.67 -19.33
CA ASP A 66 -12.51 9.24 -18.96
C ASP A 66 -11.11 8.61 -18.84
N GLN A 67 -10.18 8.95 -19.75
CA GLN A 67 -8.78 8.50 -19.66
C GLN A 67 -8.03 9.10 -18.47
N ILE A 68 -8.28 10.36 -18.13
CA ILE A 68 -7.67 11.01 -16.96
C ILE A 68 -8.19 10.35 -15.69
N GLN A 69 -9.50 10.18 -15.56
CA GLN A 69 -10.14 9.55 -14.40
C GLN A 69 -9.66 8.12 -14.17
N GLU A 70 -9.48 7.33 -15.23
CA GLU A 70 -8.94 5.98 -15.10
C GLU A 70 -7.48 5.99 -14.62
N LYS A 71 -6.66 6.89 -15.17
CA LYS A 71 -5.27 7.06 -14.72
C LYS A 71 -5.19 7.53 -13.27
N GLU A 72 -6.00 8.50 -12.86
CA GLU A 72 -6.04 9.00 -11.49
C GLU A 72 -6.39 7.88 -10.49
N LYS A 73 -7.35 7.01 -10.83
CA LYS A 73 -7.68 5.83 -10.00
C LYS A 73 -6.49 4.90 -9.84
N THR A 74 -5.78 4.58 -10.93
CA THR A 74 -4.59 3.70 -10.87
C THR A 74 -3.47 4.32 -10.03
N VAL A 75 -3.19 5.61 -10.22
CA VAL A 75 -2.17 6.35 -9.45
C VAL A 75 -2.53 6.40 -7.97
N ASN A 76 -3.78 6.65 -7.62
CA ASN A 76 -4.22 6.69 -6.22
C ASN A 76 -4.15 5.31 -5.55
N LEU A 77 -4.51 4.24 -6.27
CA LEU A 77 -4.36 2.88 -5.79
C LEU A 77 -2.88 2.53 -5.54
N GLU A 78 -1.99 2.89 -6.47
CA GLU A 78 -0.55 2.67 -6.33
C GLU A 78 0.04 3.48 -5.16
N ALA A 79 -0.33 4.75 -5.03
CA ALA A 79 0.09 5.61 -3.91
C ALA A 79 -0.37 5.03 -2.55
N THR A 80 -1.59 4.51 -2.50
CA THR A 80 -2.13 3.85 -1.29
C THR A 80 -1.35 2.57 -0.96
N ARG A 81 -1.08 1.73 -1.96
CA ARG A 81 -0.27 0.50 -1.79
C ARG A 81 1.14 0.85 -1.32
N GLN A 82 1.77 1.87 -1.89
CA GLN A 82 3.10 2.34 -1.51
C GLN A 82 3.12 2.87 -0.08
N SER A 83 2.12 3.67 0.31
CA SER A 83 2.00 4.20 1.67
C SER A 83 1.85 3.08 2.71
N LYS A 84 1.01 2.09 2.42
CA LYS A 84 0.85 0.88 3.25
C LYS A 84 2.16 0.10 3.36
N LYS A 85 2.88 -0.05 2.24
CA LYS A 85 4.18 -0.72 2.19
C LYS A 85 5.23 0.00 3.04
N ILE A 86 5.27 1.33 3.02
CA ILE A 86 6.16 2.13 3.89
C ILE A 86 5.81 1.93 5.37
N ALA A 87 4.53 1.96 5.73
CA ALA A 87 4.09 1.75 7.11
C ALA A 87 4.48 0.37 7.65
N LEU A 88 4.27 -0.68 6.85
CA LEU A 88 4.60 -2.07 7.20
C LEU A 88 6.10 -2.41 7.08
N ALA A 89 6.89 -1.55 6.43
CA ALA A 89 8.34 -1.75 6.33
C ALA A 89 9.04 -1.54 7.67
N ASN A 90 8.47 -0.74 8.58
CA ASN A 90 9.02 -0.50 9.91
C ASN A 90 8.78 -1.71 10.82
N LEU A 91 9.87 -2.39 11.20
CA LEU A 91 9.83 -3.52 12.11
C LEU A 91 10.13 -3.09 13.55
N PRO A 92 9.66 -3.86 14.54
CA PRO A 92 10.10 -3.66 15.92
C PRO A 92 11.62 -3.84 16.00
N TYR A 93 12.27 -2.97 16.78
CA TYR A 93 13.71 -3.04 16.99
C TYR A 93 14.12 -4.35 17.68
N PHE A 94 15.16 -5.01 17.17
CA PHE A 94 15.62 -6.29 17.68
C PHE A 94 17.14 -6.30 17.88
N VAL A 95 17.58 -6.50 19.12
CA VAL A 95 19.00 -6.53 19.52
C VAL A 95 19.57 -7.92 19.77
N GLY A 96 18.74 -8.97 19.58
CA GLY A 96 19.12 -10.36 19.90
C GLY A 96 18.60 -10.89 21.24
N LYS A 97 17.64 -10.22 21.89
CA LYS A 97 17.03 -10.74 23.14
C LYS A 97 15.99 -11.82 22.83
N PRO A 98 16.09 -13.03 23.41
CA PRO A 98 15.14 -14.11 23.14
C PRO A 98 13.68 -13.72 23.34
N LYS A 99 13.36 -12.98 24.41
CA LYS A 99 11.99 -12.53 24.70
C LYS A 99 11.36 -11.63 23.64
N ASP A 100 12.17 -10.92 22.86
CA ASP A 100 11.71 -9.98 21.83
C ASP A 100 11.55 -10.67 20.46
N TRP A 101 12.07 -11.90 20.31
CA TRP A 101 12.05 -12.66 19.06
C TRP A 101 10.63 -12.98 18.56
N PRO A 102 9.69 -13.50 19.37
CA PRO A 102 8.35 -13.82 18.87
C PRO A 102 7.61 -12.59 18.32
N ARG A 103 7.73 -11.45 19.00
CA ARG A 103 7.13 -10.19 18.55
C ARG A 103 7.74 -9.73 17.23
N PHE A 104 9.06 -9.86 17.08
CA PHE A 104 9.75 -9.52 15.84
C PHE A 104 9.33 -10.42 14.69
N MET A 105 9.34 -11.74 14.90
CA MET A 105 9.05 -12.72 13.85
C MET A 105 7.61 -12.58 13.35
N LYS A 106 6.65 -12.47 14.27
CA LYS A 106 5.25 -12.22 13.92
C LYS A 106 5.08 -10.95 13.10
N ALA A 107 5.66 -9.83 13.57
CA ALA A 107 5.61 -8.58 12.83
C ALA A 107 6.28 -8.70 11.45
N PHE A 108 7.39 -9.43 11.34
CA PHE A 108 8.10 -9.66 10.07
C PHE A 108 7.27 -10.48 9.09
N GLU A 109 6.71 -11.60 9.50
CA GLU A 109 5.91 -12.48 8.64
C GLU A 109 4.62 -11.82 8.18
N GLU A 110 3.87 -11.24 9.11
CA GLU A 110 2.59 -10.58 8.82
C GLU A 110 2.79 -9.41 7.84
N SER A 111 3.77 -8.54 8.11
CA SER A 111 4.06 -7.41 7.21
C SER A 111 4.63 -7.85 5.86
N THR A 112 5.40 -8.94 5.79
CA THR A 112 5.91 -9.52 4.55
C THR A 112 4.81 -10.07 3.67
N LYS A 113 3.89 -10.82 4.28
CA LYS A 113 2.72 -11.36 3.59
C LYS A 113 1.76 -10.25 3.13
N GLU A 114 1.48 -9.29 4.01
CA GLU A 114 0.49 -8.24 3.77
C GLU A 114 0.95 -7.19 2.75
N ALA A 115 2.26 -6.85 2.74
CA ALA A 115 2.83 -5.86 1.82
C ALA A 115 3.48 -6.48 0.57
N GLY A 116 3.64 -7.82 0.52
CA GLY A 116 4.29 -8.51 -0.59
C GLY A 116 5.76 -8.10 -0.76
N PHE A 117 6.52 -8.04 0.34
CA PHE A 117 7.94 -7.67 0.28
C PHE A 117 8.76 -8.74 -0.45
N SER A 118 9.61 -8.30 -1.37
CA SER A 118 10.62 -9.14 -2.03
C SER A 118 11.77 -9.50 -1.08
N GLN A 119 12.59 -10.47 -1.47
CA GLN A 119 13.75 -10.86 -0.66
C GLN A 119 14.78 -9.74 -0.50
N LEU A 120 14.95 -8.89 -1.51
CA LEU A 120 15.81 -7.70 -1.40
C LEU A 120 15.26 -6.70 -0.38
N GLU A 121 13.95 -6.47 -0.39
CA GLU A 121 13.30 -5.58 0.57
C GLU A 121 13.36 -6.14 1.99
N ASN A 122 13.14 -7.45 2.15
CA ASN A 122 13.31 -8.12 3.43
C ASN A 122 14.75 -7.99 3.92
N LEU A 123 15.75 -8.25 3.09
CA LEU A 123 17.15 -8.07 3.46
C LEU A 123 17.44 -6.64 3.95
N ASN A 124 16.97 -5.62 3.23
CA ASN A 124 17.13 -4.21 3.62
C ASN A 124 16.45 -3.91 4.96
N ARG A 125 15.26 -4.46 5.20
CA ARG A 125 14.54 -4.31 6.48
C ARG A 125 15.33 -4.97 7.62
N LEU A 126 15.83 -6.18 7.40
CA LEU A 126 16.63 -6.92 8.38
C LEU A 126 17.93 -6.15 8.73
N GLN A 127 18.66 -5.64 7.73
CA GLN A 127 19.85 -4.82 7.94
C GLN A 127 19.57 -3.52 8.72
N ARG A 128 18.36 -2.96 8.57
CA ARG A 128 17.97 -1.70 9.22
C ARG A 128 17.59 -1.87 10.69
N PHE A 129 16.87 -2.94 11.02
CA PHE A 129 16.26 -3.12 12.35
C PHE A 129 17.03 -4.07 13.28
N TRP A 130 18.05 -4.76 12.76
CA TRP A 130 18.97 -5.56 13.57
C TRP A 130 20.21 -4.78 13.97
N LYS A 131 20.56 -4.90 15.25
CA LYS A 131 21.78 -4.37 15.83
C LYS A 131 22.35 -5.32 16.87
N GLY A 132 23.62 -5.14 17.20
CA GLY A 132 24.24 -5.84 18.32
C GLY A 132 24.59 -7.30 18.01
N GLU A 133 24.27 -8.21 18.91
CA GLU A 133 24.71 -9.61 18.83
C GLU A 133 24.02 -10.37 17.70
N ALA A 134 22.72 -10.11 17.48
CA ALA A 134 21.99 -10.69 16.35
C ALA A 134 22.61 -10.32 14.99
N GLU A 135 22.95 -9.04 14.79
CA GLU A 135 23.57 -8.57 13.54
C GLU A 135 24.94 -9.22 13.31
N ARG A 136 25.78 -9.31 14.35
CA ARG A 136 27.12 -9.91 14.23
C ARG A 136 27.07 -11.37 13.81
N SER A 137 26.12 -12.14 14.34
CA SER A 137 25.98 -13.57 14.04
C SER A 137 25.57 -13.87 12.60
N VAL A 138 24.82 -12.95 11.95
CA VAL A 138 24.33 -13.14 10.58
C VAL A 138 24.95 -12.19 9.56
N ARG A 139 25.91 -11.36 9.95
CA ARG A 139 26.54 -10.34 9.10
C ARG A 139 27.07 -10.90 7.77
N ALA A 140 27.70 -12.06 7.80
CA ALA A 140 28.24 -12.72 6.60
C ALA A 140 27.13 -13.21 5.65
N LEU A 141 25.95 -13.52 6.17
CA LEU A 141 24.80 -13.94 5.38
C LEU A 141 24.02 -12.76 4.79
N LEU A 142 24.10 -11.57 5.42
CA LEU A 142 23.40 -10.34 5.01
C LEU A 142 23.89 -9.73 3.67
N LEU A 143 24.73 -10.44 2.92
CA LEU A 143 25.30 -9.98 1.65
C LEU A 143 24.42 -10.31 0.44
N ASP A 144 23.58 -11.35 0.54
CA ASP A 144 22.74 -11.84 -0.56
C ASP A 144 21.27 -11.88 -0.13
N PRO A 145 20.34 -11.24 -0.87
CA PRO A 145 18.91 -11.33 -0.63
C PRO A 145 18.38 -12.77 -0.55
N MET A 146 18.96 -13.70 -1.28
CA MET A 146 18.54 -15.10 -1.28
C MET A 146 18.83 -15.82 0.04
N ASN A 147 19.70 -15.25 0.88
CA ASN A 147 20.00 -15.80 2.19
C ASN A 147 18.96 -15.45 3.27
N VAL A 148 17.97 -14.59 2.98
CA VAL A 148 16.95 -14.19 3.97
C VAL A 148 16.33 -15.38 4.73
N PRO A 149 15.92 -16.49 4.08
CA PRO A 149 15.41 -17.66 4.79
C PRO A 149 16.46 -18.29 5.73
N ALA A 150 17.69 -18.47 5.23
CA ALA A 150 18.78 -19.08 6.00
C ALA A 150 19.19 -18.23 7.21
N ILE A 151 19.14 -16.90 7.06
CA ILE A 151 19.38 -15.94 8.13
C ILE A 151 18.34 -16.10 9.24
N LEU A 152 17.05 -16.18 8.88
CA LEU A 152 15.96 -16.34 9.86
C LEU A 152 16.08 -17.65 10.61
N THR A 153 16.34 -18.77 9.91
CA THR A 153 16.59 -20.08 10.54
C THR A 153 17.75 -20.04 11.53
N ARG A 154 18.88 -19.43 11.14
CA ARG A 154 20.04 -19.33 12.04
C ARG A 154 19.74 -18.51 13.30
N LEU A 155 18.99 -17.43 13.19
CA LEU A 155 18.59 -16.64 14.36
C LEU A 155 17.58 -17.36 15.23
N GLU A 156 16.63 -18.07 14.63
CA GLU A 156 15.70 -18.91 15.38
C GLU A 156 16.44 -19.95 16.23
N GLU A 157 17.46 -20.58 15.66
CA GLU A 157 18.30 -21.55 16.38
C GLU A 157 19.12 -20.94 17.53
N GLN A 158 19.52 -19.67 17.43
CA GLN A 158 20.38 -19.01 18.42
C GLN A 158 19.62 -18.28 19.52
N VAL A 159 18.57 -17.55 19.15
CA VAL A 159 17.83 -16.63 20.03
C VAL A 159 16.34 -16.91 20.07
N GLY A 160 15.80 -17.62 19.08
CA GLY A 160 14.36 -17.88 18.95
C GLY A 160 13.87 -19.22 19.50
N ARG A 161 14.76 -20.07 20.02
CA ARG A 161 14.36 -21.38 20.56
C ARG A 161 13.29 -21.21 21.64
N PRO A 162 12.17 -21.95 21.56
CA PRO A 162 11.08 -21.83 22.52
C PRO A 162 11.61 -21.90 23.96
N ASP A 163 12.45 -22.89 24.28
CA ASP A 163 13.03 -23.07 25.62
C ASP A 163 13.78 -21.84 26.16
N LEU A 164 14.53 -21.13 25.31
CA LEU A 164 15.28 -19.93 25.70
C LEU A 164 14.36 -18.73 25.92
N VAL A 165 13.34 -18.59 25.07
CA VAL A 165 12.31 -17.55 25.20
C VAL A 165 11.55 -17.75 26.50
N TYR A 166 11.10 -18.98 26.77
CA TYR A 166 10.41 -19.35 28.02
C TYR A 166 11.27 -19.10 29.25
N GLN A 167 12.54 -19.51 29.24
CA GLN A 167 13.43 -19.31 30.38
C GLN A 167 13.66 -17.83 30.71
N GLU A 168 13.79 -16.95 29.71
CA GLU A 168 13.93 -15.52 29.97
C GLU A 168 12.62 -14.87 30.44
N MET A 169 11.48 -15.25 29.85
CA MET A 169 10.19 -14.76 30.34
C MET A 169 9.92 -15.21 31.79
N LEU A 170 10.27 -16.46 32.14
CA LEU A 170 10.17 -16.98 33.51
C LEU A 170 11.10 -16.24 34.48
N LYS A 171 12.34 -15.91 34.07
CA LYS A 171 13.25 -15.10 34.91
C LYS A 171 12.69 -13.71 35.22
N GLU A 172 11.94 -13.09 34.31
CA GLU A 172 11.29 -11.80 34.58
C GLU A 172 10.12 -11.93 35.56
N VAL A 173 9.29 -12.98 35.41
CA VAL A 173 8.20 -13.28 36.36
C VAL A 173 8.75 -13.55 37.77
N LEU A 174 9.87 -14.27 37.86
CA LEU A 174 10.53 -14.60 39.12
C LEU A 174 11.28 -13.43 39.76
N LYS A 175 11.57 -12.36 38.99
CA LYS A 175 12.18 -11.11 39.50
C LYS A 175 11.17 -10.17 40.16
N ILE A 176 9.86 -10.49 40.15
CA ILE A 176 8.80 -9.76 40.87
C ILE A 176 8.90 -10.06 42.39
N LYS A 177 10.10 -9.86 42.94
CA LYS A 177 10.38 -9.92 44.37
C LYS A 177 10.43 -8.48 44.87
N ILE A 178 9.26 -7.96 45.21
CA ILE A 178 9.14 -6.67 45.90
C ILE A 178 9.18 -6.97 47.40
N ASP A 179 10.26 -6.56 48.07
CA ASP A 179 10.41 -6.45 49.54
C ASP A 179 9.78 -7.57 50.40
N GLY A 180 9.97 -8.83 50.00
CA GLY A 180 9.55 -9.98 50.80
C GLY A 180 8.03 -10.24 50.84
N GLN A 181 7.23 -9.52 50.06
CA GLN A 181 5.81 -9.84 49.86
C GLN A 181 5.54 -10.13 48.38
N PHE A 182 5.10 -11.35 48.09
CA PHE A 182 4.58 -11.68 46.77
C PHE A 182 3.37 -10.79 46.50
N LYS A 183 3.48 -9.87 45.54
CA LYS A 183 2.28 -9.24 45.02
C LYS A 183 1.61 -10.21 44.03
N ILE A 184 0.83 -11.11 44.61
CA ILE A 184 0.10 -12.19 43.93
C ILE A 184 -0.69 -11.71 42.69
N PRO A 185 -1.30 -10.50 42.68
CA PRO A 185 -1.99 -9.98 41.50
C PRO A 185 -1.04 -9.73 40.31
N GLU A 186 0.07 -9.00 40.50
CA GLU A 186 1.03 -8.72 39.42
C GLU A 186 1.69 -10.01 38.90
N LEU A 187 1.90 -11.00 39.76
CA LEU A 187 2.40 -12.33 39.38
C LEU A 187 1.37 -13.11 38.56
N SER A 188 0.10 -13.09 38.97
CA SER A 188 -1.00 -13.70 38.22
C SER A 188 -1.19 -13.04 36.86
N ASP A 189 -1.09 -11.72 36.79
CA ASP A 189 -1.22 -10.97 35.54
C ASP A 189 -0.04 -11.25 34.61
N ALA A 190 1.19 -11.29 35.13
CA ALA A 190 2.37 -11.66 34.35
C ALA A 190 2.28 -13.11 33.85
N LEU A 191 1.76 -14.04 34.66
CA LEU A 191 1.55 -15.43 34.27
C LEU A 191 0.43 -15.58 33.23
N ASN A 192 -0.68 -14.85 33.38
CA ASN A 192 -1.78 -14.82 32.42
C ASN A 192 -1.34 -14.22 31.07
N ASN A 193 -0.53 -13.16 31.10
CA ASN A 193 0.06 -12.57 29.91
C ASN A 193 1.02 -13.54 29.22
N LEU A 194 1.82 -14.27 30.00
CA LEU A 194 2.68 -15.34 29.48
C LEU A 194 1.85 -16.43 28.78
N VAL A 195 0.84 -16.97 29.47
CA VAL A 195 -0.02 -18.04 28.94
C VAL A 195 -0.77 -17.58 27.68
N THR A 196 -1.24 -16.33 27.65
CA THR A 196 -1.90 -15.75 26.48
C THR A 196 -0.94 -15.65 25.28
N ASN A 197 0.29 -15.19 25.49
CA ASN A 197 1.29 -15.09 24.42
C ASN A 197 1.73 -16.45 23.90
N VAL A 198 1.76 -17.46 24.76
CA VAL A 198 2.11 -18.85 24.41
C VAL A 198 1.02 -19.53 23.57
N LYS A 199 -0.24 -19.22 23.83
CA LYS A 199 -1.39 -19.73 23.06
C LYS A 199 -1.59 -19.00 21.72
N ALA A 200 -0.99 -17.83 21.55
CA ALA A 200 -1.14 -16.97 20.37
C ALA A 200 -0.04 -17.16 19.31
N ASN A 201 0.97 -17.98 19.61
CA ASN A 201 1.93 -18.57 18.67
C ASN A 201 1.45 -19.95 18.24
#